data_AF-A0A3C0Y2N7-F1
#
_entry.id   AF-A0A3C0Y2N7-F1
#
_cell.length_a   1.000
_cell.length_b   1.000
_cell.length_c   1.000
_cell.angle_alpha   90.00
_cell.angle_beta   90.00
_cell.angle_gamma   90.00
#
_symmetry.space_group_name_H-M   'P 1'
#
loop_
_entity.id
_entity.type
_entity.pdbx_description
1 polymer ?
#
loop_
_entity_poly.entity_id
_entity_poly.type
_entity_poly.pdbx_seq_one_letter_code
_entity_poly.pdbx_strand_id
1 'polypeptide(L)'
;MILKYPLSANEASIIAIGVLDDLVNVLVKASCLKMSPVFLDWIADEATPLVERCVARSIKNSRFLDSLLMGDPRIAMARWVRHWVCPRIVANFEELAGYLPEFADSRPANLQPSAPEPMHFLHKAQPCIASRQY
;
A
#
# COMPACT_ATOMS: atom_id res chain seq x y z
N MET A 1 15.46 -9.12 -0.24
CA MET A 1 15.85 -10.43 0.30
C MET A 1 14.93 -11.47 -0.35
N ILE A 2 15.45 -12.38 -1.18
CA ILE A 2 14.60 -13.39 -1.86
C ILE A 2 14.49 -14.60 -0.95
N LEU A 3 13.26 -15.00 -0.59
CA LEU A 3 13.02 -16.20 0.21
C LEU A 3 13.46 -17.44 -0.56
N LYS A 4 14.40 -18.21 0.01
CA LYS A 4 14.90 -19.47 -0.57
C LYS A 4 14.07 -20.70 -0.15
N TYR A 5 13.17 -20.56 0.82
CA TYR A 5 12.33 -21.63 1.36
C TYR A 5 10.92 -21.11 1.67
N PRO A 6 9.87 -21.96 1.59
CA PRO A 6 8.52 -21.57 1.99
C PRO A 6 8.52 -21.22 3.48
N LEU A 7 8.05 -20.00 3.80
CA LEU A 7 7.87 -19.54 5.19
C LEU A 7 6.99 -20.52 5.95
N SER A 8 7.40 -20.89 7.16
CA SER A 8 6.51 -21.58 8.09
C SER A 8 5.36 -20.65 8.52
N ALA A 9 4.26 -21.23 8.99
CA ALA A 9 3.13 -20.45 9.52
C ALA A 9 3.57 -19.54 10.67
N ASN A 10 4.51 -19.98 11.51
CA ASN A 10 5.01 -19.19 12.64
C ASN A 10 5.83 -17.99 12.16
N GLU A 11 6.75 -18.18 11.21
CA GLU A 11 7.54 -17.08 10.65
C GLU A 11 6.66 -16.08 9.92
N ALA A 12 5.67 -16.57 9.15
CA ALA A 12 4.71 -15.71 8.50
C ALA A 12 3.88 -14.90 9.51
N SER A 13 3.48 -15.50 10.64
CA SER A 13 2.77 -14.79 11.71
C SER A 13 3.64 -13.71 12.35
N ILE A 14 4.91 -13.99 12.65
CA ILE A 14 5.84 -13.00 13.21
C ILE A 14 5.99 -11.81 12.27
N ILE A 15 6.15 -12.06 10.96
CA ILE A 15 6.25 -10.98 9.97
C ILE A 15 4.94 -10.18 9.92
N ALA A 16 3.79 -10.86 9.95
CA ALA A 16 2.49 -10.21 9.89
C ALA A 16 2.21 -9.33 11.12
N ILE A 17 2.62 -9.77 12.31
CA ILE A 17 2.51 -8.98 13.55
C ILE A 17 3.43 -7.76 13.48
N GLY A 18 4.70 -7.92 13.06
CA GLY A 18 5.59 -6.77 12.92
C GLY A 18 5.07 -5.74 11.91
N VAL A 19 4.42 -6.21 10.84
CA VAL A 19 3.75 -5.35 9.86
C VAL A 19 2.50 -4.65 10.45
N LEU A 20 1.76 -5.33 11.32
CA LEU A 20 0.65 -4.73 12.06
C LEU A 20 1.17 -3.62 13.00
N ASP A 21 2.26 -3.87 13.71
CA ASP A 21 2.91 -2.88 14.57
C ASP A 21 3.37 -1.65 13.78
N ASP A 22 3.95 -1.86 12.60
CA ASP A 22 4.34 -0.77 11.69
C ASP A 22 3.13 0.07 11.27
N LEU A 23 1.99 -0.57 10.95
CA LEU A 23 0.74 0.13 10.62
C LEU A 23 0.22 0.94 11.82
N VAL A 24 0.21 0.34 13.02
CA VAL A 24 -0.21 1.02 14.25
C VAL A 24 0.70 2.22 14.54
N ASN A 25 2.01 2.07 14.37
CA ASN A 25 2.97 3.16 14.55
C ASN A 25 2.72 4.32 13.57
N VAL A 26 2.37 4.02 12.30
CA VAL A 26 1.97 5.04 11.32
C VAL A 26 0.72 5.77 11.79
N LEU A 27 -0.30 5.06 12.25
CA LEU A 27 -1.55 5.65 12.73
C LEU A 27 -1.34 6.52 13.97
N VAL A 28 -0.54 6.04 14.95
CA VAL A 28 -0.17 6.78 16.16
C VAL A 28 0.55 8.08 15.82
N LYS A 29 1.48 8.05 14.85
CA LYS A 29 2.19 9.25 14.40
C LYS A 29 1.26 10.22 13.67
N ALA A 30 0.42 9.70 12.79
CA ALA A 30 -0.52 10.51 12.00
C ALA A 30 -1.59 11.19 12.86
N SER A 31 -1.99 10.57 13.97
CA SER A 31 -2.94 11.17 14.94
C SER A 31 -2.29 12.13 15.94
N CYS A 32 -1.03 12.53 15.73
CA CYS A 32 -0.27 13.36 16.67
C CYS A 32 -0.21 12.76 18.09
N LEU A 33 -0.05 11.44 18.19
CA LEU A 33 -0.01 10.67 19.44
C LEU A 33 -1.32 10.69 20.26
N LYS A 34 -2.43 11.13 19.66
CA LYS A 34 -3.75 11.10 20.29
C LYS A 34 -4.48 9.83 19.88
N MET A 35 -4.03 8.69 20.44
CA MET A 35 -4.74 7.42 20.27
C MET A 35 -5.68 7.12 21.43
N SER A 36 -6.86 6.62 21.08
CA SER A 36 -7.80 6.10 22.07
C SER A 36 -7.23 4.83 22.70
N PRO A 37 -7.27 4.69 24.05
CA PRO A 37 -6.92 3.43 24.71
C PRO A 37 -7.71 2.23 24.16
N VAL A 38 -8.99 2.46 23.84
CA VAL A 38 -9.88 1.44 23.26
C VAL A 38 -9.34 0.90 21.93
N PHE A 39 -8.69 1.74 21.12
CA PHE A 39 -8.07 1.28 19.88
C PHE A 39 -6.85 0.39 20.17
N LEU A 40 -6.01 0.76 21.15
CA LEU A 40 -4.84 -0.03 21.51
C LEU A 40 -5.23 -1.38 22.13
N ASP A 41 -6.25 -1.39 22.98
CA ASP A 41 -6.82 -2.63 23.53
C ASP A 41 -7.37 -3.51 22.40
N TRP A 42 -8.09 -2.93 21.44
CA TRP A 42 -8.58 -3.67 20.26
C TRP A 42 -7.45 -4.25 19.40
N ILE A 43 -6.31 -3.55 19.26
CA ILE A 43 -5.15 -4.09 18.54
C ILE A 43 -4.63 -5.36 19.20
N ALA A 44 -4.52 -5.36 20.53
CA ALA A 44 -4.04 -6.51 21.30
C ALA A 44 -5.05 -7.66 21.28
N ASP A 45 -6.32 -7.36 21.58
CA ASP A 45 -7.34 -8.39 21.84
C ASP A 45 -7.99 -8.94 20.57
N GLU A 46 -8.05 -8.15 19.49
CA GLU A 46 -8.76 -8.53 18.27
C GLU A 46 -7.89 -8.54 17.03
N ALA A 47 -7.16 -7.46 16.74
CA ALA A 47 -6.44 -7.32 15.49
C ALA A 47 -5.29 -8.33 15.38
N THR A 48 -4.51 -8.49 16.46
CA THR A 48 -3.39 -9.44 16.50
C THR A 48 -3.87 -10.88 16.31
N PRO A 49 -4.85 -11.40 17.08
CA PRO A 49 -5.40 -12.74 16.85
C PRO A 49 -6.10 -12.92 15.51
N LEU A 50 -6.68 -11.85 14.93
CA LEU A 50 -7.24 -11.90 13.59
C LEU A 50 -6.14 -12.15 12.55
N VAL A 51 -5.05 -11.37 12.60
CA VAL A 51 -3.94 -11.50 11.65
C VAL A 51 -3.33 -12.89 11.72
N GLU A 52 -3.06 -13.42 12.91
CA GLU A 52 -2.53 -14.78 13.08
C GLU A 52 -3.45 -15.84 12.46
N ARG A 53 -4.77 -15.75 12.70
CA ARG A 53 -5.75 -16.68 12.09
C ARG A 53 -5.81 -16.55 10.57
N CYS A 54 -5.72 -15.33 10.05
CA CYS A 54 -5.66 -15.08 8.60
C CYS A 54 -4.40 -15.68 7.98
N VAL A 55 -3.24 -15.54 8.62
CA VAL A 55 -1.98 -16.17 8.18
C VAL A 55 -2.10 -17.69 8.20
N ALA A 56 -2.53 -18.28 9.31
CA ALA A 56 -2.69 -19.73 9.45
C ALA A 56 -3.63 -20.33 8.40
N ARG A 57 -4.69 -19.60 8.02
CA ARG A 57 -5.60 -20.00 6.94
C ARG A 57 -4.97 -19.83 5.55
N SER A 58 -4.21 -18.76 5.35
CA SER A 58 -3.66 -18.37 4.04
C SER A 58 -2.38 -19.11 3.67
N ILE A 59 -1.64 -19.67 4.64
CA ILE A 59 -0.37 -20.38 4.39
C ILE A 59 -0.52 -21.60 3.46
N LYS A 60 -1.74 -22.14 3.32
CA LYS A 60 -2.05 -23.24 2.39
C LYS A 60 -2.50 -22.75 1.00
N ASN A 61 -2.62 -21.44 0.81
CA ASN A 61 -3.09 -20.85 -0.43
C ASN A 61 -1.90 -20.43 -1.31
N SER A 62 -1.86 -20.95 -2.54
CA SER A 62 -0.79 -20.64 -3.50
C SER A 62 -0.65 -19.14 -3.76
N ARG A 63 -1.75 -18.41 -3.94
CA ARG A 63 -1.72 -16.95 -4.19
C ARG A 63 -1.04 -16.17 -3.05
N PHE A 64 -1.28 -16.59 -1.81
CA PHE A 64 -0.64 -15.97 -0.66
C PHE A 64 0.86 -16.26 -0.66
N LEU A 65 1.25 -17.53 -0.80
CA LEU A 65 2.67 -17.93 -0.85
C LEU A 65 3.43 -17.29 -2.02
N ASP A 66 2.86 -17.32 -3.22
CA ASP A 66 3.43 -16.72 -4.43
C ASP A 66 3.69 -15.22 -4.23
N SER A 67 2.75 -14.53 -3.56
CA SER A 67 2.92 -13.10 -3.28
C SER A 67 4.10 -12.80 -2.34
N LEU A 68 4.43 -13.70 -1.41
CA LEU A 68 5.56 -13.55 -0.51
C LEU A 68 6.90 -13.89 -1.21
N LEU A 69 6.87 -14.77 -2.20
CA LEU A 69 8.05 -15.15 -2.99
C LEU A 69 8.42 -14.10 -4.05
N MET A 70 7.42 -13.36 -4.55
CA MET A 70 7.62 -12.30 -5.54
C MET A 70 8.05 -10.97 -4.90
N GLY A 71 9.33 -10.87 -4.55
CA GLY A 71 9.96 -9.61 -4.09
C GLY A 71 10.20 -9.56 -2.59
N ASP A 72 9.89 -8.43 -1.95
CA ASP A 72 10.04 -8.27 -0.51
C ASP A 72 8.82 -8.84 0.23
N PRO A 73 8.99 -9.91 1.03
CA PRO A 73 7.87 -10.53 1.74
C PRO A 73 7.21 -9.60 2.76
N ARG A 74 7.93 -8.60 3.31
CA ARG A 74 7.33 -7.62 4.23
C ARG A 74 6.35 -6.71 3.51
N ILE A 75 6.68 -6.27 2.29
CA ILE A 75 5.79 -5.45 1.47
C ILE A 75 4.54 -6.24 1.08
N ALA A 76 4.72 -7.48 0.65
CA ALA A 76 3.60 -8.36 0.32
C ALA A 76 2.72 -8.62 1.56
N MET A 77 3.33 -8.91 2.71
CA MET A 77 2.60 -9.09 3.97
C MET A 77 1.87 -7.81 4.40
N ALA A 78 2.45 -6.62 4.22
CA ALA A 78 1.80 -5.34 4.46
C ALA A 78 0.50 -5.16 3.67
N ARG A 79 0.47 -5.59 2.41
CA ARG A 79 -0.76 -5.58 1.61
C ARG A 79 -1.83 -6.51 2.20
N TRP A 80 -1.44 -7.72 2.62
CA TRP A 80 -2.36 -8.67 3.24
C TRP A 80 -2.90 -8.20 4.59
N VAL A 81 -2.03 -7.72 5.48
CA VAL A 81 -2.44 -7.20 6.80
C VAL A 81 -3.37 -6.01 6.63
N ARG A 82 -3.05 -5.05 5.74
CA ARG A 82 -3.95 -3.94 5.43
C ARG A 82 -5.31 -4.43 4.92
N HIS A 83 -5.31 -5.41 4.01
CA HIS A 83 -6.55 -5.99 3.50
C HIS A 83 -7.42 -6.63 4.59
N TRP A 84 -6.83 -7.27 5.59
CA TRP A 84 -7.56 -7.89 6.70
C TRP A 84 -8.01 -6.90 7.78
N VAL A 85 -7.18 -5.90 8.09
CA VAL A 85 -7.34 -5.05 9.27
C VAL A 85 -8.00 -3.72 8.95
N CYS A 86 -7.62 -3.05 7.85
CA CYS A 86 -8.12 -1.71 7.54
C CYS A 86 -9.66 -1.61 7.45
N PRO A 87 -10.40 -2.57 6.86
CA PRO A 87 -11.86 -2.51 6.86
C PRO A 87 -12.46 -2.50 8.26
N ARG A 88 -11.84 -3.20 9.22
CA ARG A 88 -12.26 -3.22 10.61
C ARG A 88 -11.89 -1.93 11.34
N ILE A 89 -10.75 -1.33 11.01
CA ILE A 89 -10.41 0.00 11.54
C ILE A 89 -11.45 1.02 11.10
N VAL A 90 -11.80 1.07 9.81
CA VAL A 90 -12.82 1.98 9.30
C VAL A 90 -14.18 1.75 9.96
N ALA A 91 -14.56 0.50 10.20
CA ALA A 91 -15.86 0.16 10.80
C ALA A 91 -15.98 0.51 12.30
N ASN A 92 -14.88 0.45 13.06
CA ASN A 92 -14.89 0.61 14.53
C ASN A 92 -14.25 1.92 15.02
N PHE A 93 -13.43 2.55 14.17
CA PHE A 93 -12.60 3.72 14.49
C PHE A 93 -12.57 4.67 13.28
N GLU A 94 -13.73 5.17 12.88
CA GLU A 94 -13.90 6.02 11.68
C GLU A 94 -12.95 7.24 11.67
N GLU A 95 -12.68 7.82 12.84
CA GLU A 95 -11.71 8.89 13.06
C GLU A 95 -10.28 8.57 12.56
N LEU A 96 -9.94 7.29 12.46
CA LEU A 96 -8.64 6.82 11.98
C LEU A 96 -8.60 6.57 10.47
N ALA A 97 -9.76 6.55 9.81
CA ALA A 97 -9.85 6.23 8.38
C ALA A 97 -9.04 7.22 7.51
N GLY A 98 -9.00 8.50 7.90
CA GLY A 98 -8.22 9.53 7.20
C GLY A 98 -6.70 9.39 7.32
N TYR A 99 -6.21 8.56 8.23
CA TYR A 99 -4.77 8.31 8.45
C TYR A 99 -4.30 6.98 7.87
N LEU A 100 -5.22 6.17 7.33
CA LEU A 100 -4.86 4.91 6.72
C LEU A 100 -4.00 5.16 5.47
N PRO A 101 -2.86 4.46 5.33
CA PRO A 101 -2.04 4.61 4.14
C PRO A 101 -2.85 4.21 2.90
N GLU A 102 -2.83 5.04 1.85
CA GLU A 102 -3.43 4.70 0.57
C GLU A 102 -2.91 3.34 0.09
N PHE A 103 -3.75 2.56 -0.58
CA PHE A 103 -3.35 1.30 -1.24
C PHE A 103 -2.30 1.51 -2.37
N ALA A 104 -1.73 2.71 -2.51
CA ALA A 104 -0.90 3.19 -3.61
C ALA A 104 0.35 2.33 -3.89
N ASP A 105 0.86 1.59 -2.90
CA ASP A 105 1.92 0.60 -3.13
C ASP A 105 1.47 -0.59 -4.01
N SER A 106 0.18 -0.69 -4.36
CA SER A 106 -0.39 -1.74 -5.21
C SER A 106 -0.36 -1.38 -6.70
N ARG A 107 0.13 -0.19 -7.09
CA ARG A 107 0.42 0.08 -8.49
C ARG A 107 1.66 -0.73 -8.89
N PRO A 108 1.60 -1.61 -9.90
CA PRO A 108 2.83 -2.08 -10.52
C PRO A 108 3.62 -0.85 -10.97
N ALA A 109 4.94 -0.86 -10.78
CA ALA A 109 5.85 0.27 -10.98
C ALA A 109 5.91 0.85 -12.43
N ASN A 110 4.92 0.58 -13.29
CA ASN A 110 4.93 0.90 -14.72
C ASN A 110 3.75 1.77 -15.19
N LEU A 111 3.13 2.56 -14.32
CA LEU A 111 2.23 3.63 -14.78
C LEU A 111 2.71 4.97 -14.22
N GLN A 112 3.78 5.49 -14.81
CA GLN A 112 4.01 6.94 -14.78
C GLN A 112 2.80 7.60 -15.45
N PRO A 113 2.19 8.62 -14.83
CA PRO A 113 1.41 9.59 -15.57
C PRO A 113 2.38 10.27 -16.54
N SER A 114 2.21 10.05 -17.85
CA SER A 114 2.91 10.86 -18.84
C SER A 114 2.53 12.32 -18.57
N ALA A 115 3.51 13.13 -18.18
CA ALA A 115 3.34 14.56 -18.10
C ALA A 115 2.81 15.08 -19.45
N PRO A 116 1.88 16.06 -19.47
CA PRO A 116 1.47 16.68 -20.71
C PRO A 116 2.68 17.43 -21.27
N GLU A 117 3.15 17.01 -22.45
CA GLU A 117 4.17 17.76 -23.19
C GLU A 117 3.69 19.20 -23.41
N PRO A 118 4.51 20.23 -23.09
CA PRO A 118 4.22 21.58 -23.51
C PRO A 118 4.44 21.66 -25.01
N MET A 119 3.36 21.86 -25.77
CA MET A 119 3.42 22.22 -27.19
C MET A 119 4.21 23.53 -27.33
N HIS A 120 5.50 23.38 -27.61
CA HIS A 120 6.39 24.46 -28.00
C HIS A 120 5.86 25.11 -29.28
N PHE A 121 5.43 26.37 -29.15
CA PHE A 121 5.28 27.31 -30.25
C PHE A 121 6.57 27.33 -31.08
N LEU A 122 6.52 26.81 -32.31
CA LEU A 122 7.60 26.95 -33.27
C LEU A 122 7.19 27.94 -34.36
N HIS A 123 7.59 29.19 -34.12
CA HIS A 123 7.73 30.22 -35.13
C HIS A 123 8.88 29.86 -36.10
N LYS A 124 8.62 29.99 -37.41
CA LYS A 124 9.52 30.37 -38.54
C LYS A 124 9.02 29.66 -39.81
N ALA A 125 9.00 30.24 -41.01
CA ALA A 125 9.40 31.54 -41.51
C ALA A 125 8.70 31.76 -42.88
N GLN A 126 8.51 33.02 -43.27
CA GLN A 126 8.23 33.47 -44.64
C GLN A 126 9.32 33.00 -45.63
N PRO A 127 9.00 32.87 -46.92
CA PRO A 127 9.44 33.93 -47.84
C PRO A 127 8.41 34.36 -48.89
N CYS A 128 8.66 35.57 -49.39
CA CYS A 128 7.96 36.37 -50.39
C CYS A 128 7.73 35.69 -51.76
N ILE A 129 6.75 36.18 -52.54
CA ILE A 129 6.97 36.92 -53.82
C ILE A 129 5.63 37.27 -54.51
N ALA A 130 5.44 38.58 -54.69
CA ALA A 130 4.97 39.36 -55.85
C ALA A 130 3.62 39.15 -56.58
N SER A 131 3.09 40.33 -56.95
CA SER A 131 2.26 40.69 -58.13
C SER A 131 0.74 40.69 -57.90
N ARG A 132 0.11 41.83 -57.59
CA ARG A 132 -0.33 42.93 -58.49
C ARG A 132 -1.43 42.47 -59.46
N GLN A 133 -2.64 43.01 -59.32
CA GLN A 133 -3.29 43.90 -60.33
C GLN A 133 -4.77 44.20 -60.02
N TYR A 134 -5.07 45.50 -60.09
CA TYR A 134 -6.32 46.25 -60.33
C TYR A 134 -7.57 45.97 -59.49
#